data_AF-A0A382AEX1-F1
#
_entry.id   AF-A0A382AEX1-F1
#
_cell.length_a   1.000
_cell.length_b   1.000
_cell.length_c   1.000
_cell.angle_alpha   90.00
_cell.angle_beta   90.00
_cell.angle_gamma   90.00
#
_symmetry.space_group_name_H-M   'P 1'
#
loop_
_entity.id
_entity.type
_entity.pdbx_description
1 polymer ?
#
loop_
_entity_poly.entity_id
_entity_poly.type
_entity_poly.pdbx_seq_one_letter_code
_entity_poly.pdbx_strand_id
1 'polypeptide(L)'
;MEENKSVLGRSFIFRPEVIDDIHIKAELGRYRMRGMSLFKRIPTWDDLTFLPGTLTRFVIEGYREKCLTKTIIGPKAKRPLELDIPIYITGMSFGALSYEAKTALARGATMAGTATCSGEGGMIPDERRYSSKWLYQCIQSRYGFNP
;
A
#
# COMPACT_ATOMS: atom_id res chain seq x y z
N MET A 1 -19.65 30.14 -11.44
CA MET A 1 -18.59 30.20 -10.42
C MET A 1 -17.75 31.41 -10.77
N GLU A 2 -17.77 32.42 -9.91
CA GLU A 2 -17.10 33.69 -10.16
C GLU A 2 -15.59 33.50 -9.94
N GLU A 3 -14.78 33.71 -10.98
CA GLU A 3 -13.33 33.67 -10.84
C GLU A 3 -12.88 34.78 -9.92
N ASN A 4 -12.19 34.40 -8.83
CA ASN A 4 -11.70 35.33 -7.83
C ASN A 4 -10.63 36.26 -8.45
N LYS A 5 -11.00 37.51 -8.70
CA LYS A 5 -10.20 38.54 -9.40
C LYS A 5 -8.93 38.99 -8.65
N SER A 6 -8.67 38.43 -7.47
CA SER A 6 -7.47 38.72 -6.66
C SER A 6 -6.23 37.90 -7.03
N VAL A 7 -6.36 36.88 -7.89
CA VAL A 7 -5.23 36.01 -8.26
C VAL A 7 -4.40 36.68 -9.37
N LEU A 8 -3.27 37.29 -8.99
CA LEU A 8 -2.34 38.04 -9.86
C LEU A 8 -1.56 37.21 -10.90
N GLY A 9 -1.83 35.92 -11.02
CA GLY A 9 -1.20 35.03 -12.01
C GLY A 9 -0.98 33.62 -11.47
N ARG A 10 -0.71 32.66 -12.37
CA ARG A 10 -0.37 31.27 -11.99
C ARG A 10 1.15 31.10 -12.00
N SER A 11 1.74 30.92 -10.81
CA SER A 11 3.14 30.52 -10.66
C SER A 11 3.24 29.04 -10.36
N PHE A 12 4.22 28.35 -10.95
CA PHE A 12 4.49 26.95 -10.64
C PHE A 12 4.96 26.77 -9.19
N ILE A 13 5.71 27.75 -8.68
CA ILE A 13 6.29 27.77 -7.33
C ILE A 13 5.30 28.36 -6.32
N PHE A 14 4.68 29.50 -6.66
CA PHE A 14 3.71 30.18 -5.81
C PHE A 14 2.30 29.95 -6.32
N ARG A 15 1.81 28.73 -6.11
CA ARG A 15 0.41 28.41 -6.43
C ARG A 15 -0.53 29.20 -5.52
N PRO A 16 -1.78 29.46 -5.94
CA PRO A 16 -2.74 30.20 -5.11
C PRO A 16 -2.88 29.64 -3.68
N GLU A 17 -2.80 28.32 -3.50
CA GLU A 17 -2.88 27.69 -2.18
C GLU A 17 -1.66 27.97 -1.31
N VAL A 18 -0.48 28.09 -1.92
CA VAL A 18 0.78 28.43 -1.23
C VAL A 18 0.77 29.91 -0.84
N ILE A 19 0.29 30.79 -1.74
CA ILE A 19 0.16 32.23 -1.48
C ILE A 19 -0.84 32.47 -0.35
N ASP A 20 -2.00 31.81 -0.37
CA ASP A 20 -3.00 31.86 0.70
C ASP A 20 -2.40 31.44 2.06
N ASP A 21 -1.66 30.33 2.08
CA ASP A 21 -0.99 29.86 3.30
C ASP A 21 0.09 30.83 3.80
N ILE A 22 0.82 31.51 2.90
CA ILE A 22 1.78 32.57 3.26
C ILE A 22 1.05 33.77 3.88
N HIS A 23 -0.03 34.25 3.27
CA HIS A 23 -0.81 35.39 3.77
C HIS A 23 -1.42 35.09 5.14
N ILE A 24 -2.03 33.91 5.31
CA ILE A 24 -2.60 33.49 6.59
C ILE A 24 -1.54 33.42 7.69
N LYS A 25 -0.34 32.89 7.39
CA LYS A 25 0.78 32.86 8.36
C LYS A 25 1.26 34.26 8.73
N ALA A 26 1.34 35.16 7.74
CA ALA A 26 1.75 36.54 7.95
C ALA A 26 0.76 37.30 8.84
N GLU A 27 -0.54 37.06 8.67
CA GLU A 27 -1.61 37.69 9.47
C GLU A 27 -1.69 37.10 10.89
N LEU A 28 -1.60 35.77 11.03
CA LEU A 28 -1.71 35.11 12.32
C LEU A 28 -0.45 35.26 13.19
N GLY A 29 0.72 35.54 12.59
CA GLY A 29 2.02 35.57 13.28
C GLY A 29 2.46 34.21 13.84
N ARG A 30 1.77 33.13 13.47
CA ARG A 30 2.03 31.76 13.92
C ARG A 30 1.66 30.75 12.83
N TYR A 31 2.16 29.52 12.98
CA TYR A 31 1.84 28.44 12.05
C TYR A 31 0.36 28.03 12.15
N ARG A 32 -0.28 27.77 11.00
CA ARG A 32 -1.63 27.23 10.91
C ARG A 32 -1.63 25.76 11.31
N MET A 33 -2.05 25.45 12.53
CA MET A 33 -2.27 24.06 12.95
C MET A 33 -3.39 23.44 12.10
N ARG A 34 -3.02 22.54 11.19
CA ARG A 34 -3.97 21.86 10.30
C ARG A 34 -3.87 20.35 10.54
N GLY A 35 -4.96 19.74 10.99
CA GLY A 35 -5.05 18.30 11.21
C GLY A 35 -5.36 17.54 9.93
N MET A 36 -4.50 17.62 8.91
CA MET A 36 -4.58 16.75 7.72
C MET A 36 -3.21 16.59 7.05
N SER A 37 -2.59 15.43 7.26
CA SER A 37 -1.61 14.78 6.39
C SER A 37 -0.25 15.49 6.14
N LEU A 38 0.58 14.82 5.35
CA LEU A 38 1.99 15.09 5.09
C LEU A 38 2.20 16.37 4.25
N PHE A 39 3.08 17.27 4.67
CA PHE A 39 3.47 18.47 3.89
C PHE A 39 4.33 18.17 2.65
N LYS A 40 4.70 16.91 2.43
CA LYS A 40 5.52 16.48 1.30
C LYS A 40 4.64 15.89 0.21
N ARG A 41 4.99 16.14 -1.05
CA ARG A 41 4.43 15.42 -2.19
C ARG A 41 4.76 13.93 -2.00
N ILE A 42 3.73 13.08 -1.95
CA ILE A 42 3.92 11.64 -1.94
C ILE A 42 4.37 11.24 -3.35
N PRO A 43 5.50 10.52 -3.51
CA PRO A 43 5.93 10.07 -4.82
C PRO A 43 4.88 9.14 -5.41
N THR A 44 4.64 9.30 -6.70
CA THR A 44 3.77 8.46 -7.51
C THR A 44 4.60 7.51 -8.36
N TRP A 45 3.96 6.53 -8.99
CA TRP A 45 4.65 5.64 -9.93
C TRP A 45 5.27 6.39 -11.10
N ASP A 46 4.71 7.54 -11.48
CA ASP A 46 5.24 8.40 -12.56
C ASP A 46 6.56 9.09 -12.18
N ASP A 47 6.90 9.15 -10.90
CA ASP A 47 8.17 9.71 -10.43
C ASP A 47 9.30 8.65 -10.46
N LEU A 48 9.02 7.39 -10.85
CA LEU A 48 10.00 6.29 -10.91
C LEU A 48 10.43 6.00 -12.35
N THR A 49 11.74 6.02 -12.60
CA THR A 49 12.34 5.60 -13.87
C THR A 49 13.08 4.28 -13.70
N PHE A 50 12.64 3.24 -14.39
CA PHE A 50 13.33 1.95 -14.42
C PHE A 50 14.41 1.96 -15.51
N LEU A 51 15.66 1.75 -15.13
CA LEU A 51 16.76 1.62 -16.08
C LEU A 51 16.76 0.20 -16.69
N PRO A 52 16.77 0.05 -18.02
CA PRO A 52 16.88 -1.26 -18.63
C PRO A 52 18.26 -1.85 -18.32
N GLY A 53 18.29 -3.10 -17.85
CA GLY A 53 19.54 -3.83 -17.61
C GLY A 53 20.12 -4.34 -18.92
N THR A 54 20.67 -3.47 -19.77
CA THR A 54 21.29 -3.85 -21.06
C THR A 54 22.81 -3.97 -20.99
N LEU A 55 23.47 -3.30 -20.04
CA LEU A 55 24.93 -3.27 -19.95
C LEU A 55 25.53 -4.34 -19.01
N THR A 56 24.82 -4.73 -17.96
CA THR A 56 25.35 -5.62 -16.90
C THR A 56 24.86 -7.06 -16.97
N ARG A 57 23.73 -7.32 -17.63
CA ARG A 57 23.16 -8.65 -17.83
C ARG A 57 22.34 -8.66 -19.13
N PHE A 58 22.29 -9.78 -19.84
CA PHE A 58 21.33 -9.92 -20.93
C PHE A 58 19.90 -10.00 -20.39
N VAL A 59 18.97 -9.32 -21.04
CA VAL A 59 17.54 -9.42 -20.74
C VAL A 59 17.09 -10.86 -20.98
N ILE A 60 16.22 -11.36 -20.11
CA ILE A 60 15.67 -12.71 -20.24
C ILE A 60 14.92 -12.86 -21.57
N GLU A 61 15.23 -13.92 -22.32
CA GLU A 61 14.45 -14.30 -23.49
C GLU A 61 13.31 -15.22 -23.05
N GLY A 62 12.06 -14.76 -23.17
CA GLY A 62 10.89 -15.47 -22.63
C GLY A 62 10.63 -16.87 -23.18
N TYR A 63 11.22 -17.24 -24.33
CA TYR A 63 11.16 -18.60 -24.87
C TYR A 63 12.30 -19.51 -24.37
N ARG A 64 13.41 -18.94 -23.88
CA ARG A 64 14.56 -19.70 -23.34
C ARG A 64 14.50 -19.85 -21.83
N GLU A 65 14.08 -18.79 -21.15
CA GLU A 65 14.10 -18.69 -19.69
C GLU A 65 12.77 -18.19 -19.15
N LYS A 66 12.26 -18.83 -18.10
CA LYS A 66 11.06 -18.38 -17.40
C LYS A 66 11.41 -17.26 -16.41
N CYS A 67 10.66 -16.17 -16.44
CA CYS A 67 10.72 -15.16 -15.39
C CYS A 67 10.16 -15.73 -14.08
N LEU A 68 11.02 -15.98 -13.10
CA LEU A 68 10.59 -16.47 -11.79
C LEU A 68 10.19 -15.30 -10.90
N THR A 69 8.92 -15.27 -10.52
CA THR A 69 8.34 -14.27 -9.60
C THR A 69 8.35 -14.72 -8.14
N LYS A 70 8.88 -15.91 -7.88
CA LYS A 70 8.94 -16.50 -6.54
C LYS A 70 9.67 -15.56 -5.60
N THR A 71 9.03 -15.24 -4.48
CA THR A 71 9.53 -14.29 -3.50
C THR A 71 9.64 -14.96 -2.13
N ILE A 72 10.78 -14.83 -1.49
CA ILE A 72 11.02 -15.36 -0.14
C ILE A 72 11.17 -14.20 0.82
N ILE A 73 10.23 -14.08 1.76
CA ILE A 73 10.26 -13.08 2.82
C ILE A 73 10.90 -13.71 4.06
N GLY A 74 11.93 -13.03 4.58
CA GLY A 74 12.70 -13.51 5.73
C GLY A 74 13.53 -14.76 5.40
N PRO A 75 14.46 -14.72 4.43
CA PRO A 75 15.23 -15.91 4.01
C PRO A 75 16.10 -16.52 5.13
N LYS A 76 16.42 -15.74 6.17
CA LYS A 76 17.17 -16.19 7.35
C LYS A 76 16.27 -16.57 8.54
N ALA A 77 14.95 -16.46 8.40
CA ALA A 77 14.01 -16.83 9.45
C ALA A 77 13.93 -18.35 9.60
N LYS A 78 13.56 -18.83 10.79
CA LYS A 78 13.34 -20.26 11.04
C LYS A 78 12.26 -20.87 10.12
N ARG A 79 11.27 -20.04 9.74
CA ARG A 79 10.20 -20.40 8.81
C ARG A 79 10.02 -19.23 7.82
N PRO A 80 10.78 -19.21 6.71
CA PRO A 80 10.62 -18.21 5.67
C PRO A 80 9.23 -18.28 5.04
N LEU A 81 8.68 -17.14 4.62
CA LEU A 81 7.43 -17.10 3.88
C LEU A 81 7.75 -17.13 2.39
N GLU A 82 7.41 -18.24 1.74
CA GLU A 82 7.58 -18.40 0.30
C GLU A 82 6.28 -18.05 -0.43
N LEU A 83 6.35 -17.18 -1.44
CA LEU A 83 5.23 -16.77 -2.28
C LEU A 83 5.58 -17.03 -3.74
N ASP A 84 4.60 -17.42 -4.55
CA ASP A 84 4.84 -17.64 -5.98
C ASP A 84 4.94 -16.31 -6.77
N ILE A 85 4.39 -15.24 -6.21
CA ILE A 85 4.39 -13.87 -6.76
C ILE A 85 4.82 -12.84 -5.70
N PRO A 86 5.38 -11.67 -6.10
CA PRO A 86 5.85 -10.63 -5.17
C PRO A 86 4.73 -9.74 -4.61
N ILE A 87 3.51 -10.27 -4.49
CA ILE A 87 2.31 -9.52 -4.08
C ILE A 87 1.51 -10.43 -3.16
N TYR A 88 1.04 -9.92 -2.02
CA TYR A 88 0.11 -10.62 -1.14
C TYR A 88 -1.01 -9.66 -0.70
N ILE A 89 -2.11 -10.22 -0.21
CA ILE A 89 -3.28 -9.44 0.21
C ILE A 89 -3.06 -8.98 1.66
N THR A 90 -2.91 -7.67 1.85
CA THR A 90 -2.71 -7.07 3.17
C THR A 90 -3.96 -7.10 4.04
N GLY A 91 -3.78 -6.80 5.33
CA GLY A 91 -4.81 -6.89 6.34
C GLY A 91 -5.92 -5.86 6.15
N MET A 92 -7.14 -6.33 5.95
CA MET A 92 -8.37 -5.55 6.05
C MET A 92 -9.30 -6.25 7.03
N SER A 93 -9.91 -5.49 7.95
CA SER A 93 -10.68 -6.06 9.05
C SER A 93 -11.96 -6.72 8.56
N PHE A 94 -12.35 -7.82 9.21
CA PHE A 94 -13.74 -8.26 9.20
C PHE A 94 -14.59 -7.17 9.86
N GLY A 95 -15.63 -6.71 9.15
CA GLY A 95 -16.40 -5.51 9.50
C GLY A 95 -16.16 -4.35 8.55
N ALA A 96 -14.93 -4.15 8.06
CA ALA A 96 -14.66 -3.29 6.90
C ALA A 96 -14.94 -4.02 5.59
N LEU A 97 -14.67 -5.32 5.56
CA LEU A 97 -15.06 -6.24 4.48
C LEU A 97 -16.11 -7.23 4.96
N SER A 98 -16.96 -7.66 4.02
CA SER A 98 -17.93 -8.73 4.26
C SER A 98 -17.24 -10.09 4.42
N TYR A 99 -17.97 -11.05 4.97
CA TYR A 99 -17.52 -12.43 5.13
C TYR A 99 -17.15 -13.08 3.80
N GLU A 100 -17.99 -12.86 2.78
CA GLU A 100 -17.84 -13.40 1.44
C GLU A 100 -16.62 -12.81 0.76
N ALA A 101 -16.38 -11.50 0.91
CA ALA A 101 -15.21 -10.83 0.38
C ALA A 101 -13.92 -11.41 0.98
N LYS A 102 -13.86 -11.59 2.30
CA LYS A 102 -12.70 -12.19 3.00
C LYS A 102 -12.45 -13.63 2.55
N THR A 103 -13.51 -14.43 2.44
CA THR A 103 -13.45 -15.81 1.95
C THR A 103 -12.98 -15.89 0.49
N ALA A 104 -13.47 -14.97 -0.36
CA ALA A 104 -13.05 -14.88 -1.76
C ALA A 104 -11.58 -14.49 -1.90
N LEU A 105 -11.10 -13.52 -1.12
CA LEU A 105 -9.69 -13.11 -1.07
C LEU A 105 -8.79 -14.27 -0.61
N ALA A 106 -9.21 -15.03 0.41
CA ALA A 106 -8.49 -16.21 0.88
C ALA A 106 -8.31 -17.27 -0.22
N ARG A 107 -9.40 -17.61 -0.92
CA ARG A 107 -9.35 -18.56 -2.04
C ARG A 107 -8.48 -18.03 -3.18
N GLY A 108 -8.67 -16.77 -3.57
CA GLY A 108 -7.93 -16.12 -4.64
C GLY A 108 -6.42 -16.08 -4.36
N ALA A 109 -6.02 -15.74 -3.13
CA ALA A 109 -4.61 -15.74 -2.76
C ALA A 109 -3.99 -17.14 -2.82
N THR A 110 -4.71 -18.16 -2.33
CA THR A 110 -4.25 -19.55 -2.44
C THR A 110 -4.10 -19.98 -3.89
N MET A 111 -5.05 -19.65 -4.76
CA MET A 111 -4.96 -19.92 -6.20
C MET A 111 -3.78 -19.20 -6.86
N ALA A 112 -3.48 -17.97 -6.42
CA ALA A 112 -2.35 -17.17 -6.89
C ALA A 112 -1.01 -17.54 -6.22
N GLY A 113 -0.99 -18.52 -5.32
CA GLY A 113 0.22 -18.96 -4.62
C GLY A 113 0.76 -17.98 -3.59
N THR A 114 -0.06 -17.02 -3.16
CA THR A 114 0.32 -15.94 -2.23
C THR A 114 -0.40 -16.01 -0.87
N ALA A 115 -0.11 -15.04 0.00
CA ALA A 115 -0.62 -14.96 1.35
C ALA A 115 -1.80 -13.98 1.47
N THR A 116 -2.60 -14.20 2.52
CA THR A 116 -3.64 -13.29 3.01
C THR A 116 -3.40 -12.91 4.46
N CYS A 117 -4.01 -11.81 4.89
CA CYS A 117 -3.90 -11.32 6.26
C CYS A 117 -5.28 -11.07 6.90
N SER A 118 -5.43 -11.41 8.18
CA SER A 118 -6.69 -11.31 8.92
C SER A 118 -7.22 -9.89 9.08
N GLY A 119 -6.35 -8.88 9.08
CA GLY A 119 -6.71 -7.54 9.52
C GLY A 119 -7.10 -7.49 11.01
N GLU A 120 -7.66 -6.36 11.43
CA GLU A 120 -7.98 -6.08 12.83
C GLU A 120 -9.24 -6.78 13.35
N GLY A 121 -10.10 -7.27 12.46
CA GLY A 121 -11.44 -7.78 12.80
C GLY A 121 -11.47 -9.19 13.39
N GLY A 122 -10.30 -9.76 13.69
CA GLY A 122 -10.17 -11.11 14.22
C GLY A 122 -10.15 -12.19 13.14
N MET A 123 -10.26 -13.44 13.59
CA MET A 123 -10.12 -14.62 12.74
C MET A 123 -11.46 -15.18 12.28
N ILE A 124 -11.69 -15.18 10.97
CA ILE A 124 -12.80 -15.91 10.36
C ILE A 124 -12.34 -17.36 10.08
N PRO A 125 -13.06 -18.39 10.56
CA PRO A 125 -12.65 -19.79 10.36
C PRO A 125 -12.49 -20.18 8.89
N ASP A 126 -13.39 -19.73 8.02
CA ASP A 126 -13.33 -20.04 6.59
C ASP A 126 -12.19 -19.30 5.87
N GLU A 127 -11.90 -18.04 6.24
CA GLU A 127 -10.73 -17.32 5.72
C GLU A 127 -9.44 -18.09 6.00
N ARG A 128 -9.28 -18.60 7.24
CA ARG A 128 -8.12 -19.44 7.62
C ARG A 128 -8.13 -20.79 6.88
N ARG A 129 -9.30 -21.43 6.73
CA ARG A 129 -9.43 -22.73 6.06
C ARG A 129 -9.03 -22.66 4.58
N TYR A 130 -9.41 -21.58 3.89
CA TYR A 130 -9.15 -21.43 2.46
C TYR A 130 -7.79 -20.80 2.14
N SER A 131 -7.10 -20.26 3.13
CA SER A 131 -5.79 -19.64 2.95
C SER A 131 -4.66 -20.66 3.17
N SER A 132 -3.87 -20.93 2.14
CA SER A 132 -2.67 -21.78 2.25
C SER A 132 -1.57 -21.13 3.09
N LYS A 133 -1.44 -19.80 2.96
CA LYS A 133 -0.49 -18.96 3.71
C LYS A 133 -1.28 -17.81 4.31
N TRP A 134 -1.45 -17.83 5.62
CA TRP A 134 -2.31 -16.90 6.33
C TRP A 134 -1.53 -16.20 7.44
N LEU A 135 -1.61 -14.87 7.45
CA LEU A 135 -0.96 -13.99 8.41
C LEU A 135 -2.01 -13.46 9.38
N TYR A 136 -1.77 -13.68 10.67
CA TYR A 136 -2.64 -13.14 11.71
C TYR A 136 -2.12 -11.79 12.19
N GLN A 137 -2.96 -10.75 12.12
CA GLN A 137 -2.63 -9.42 12.61
C GLN A 137 -2.99 -9.29 14.10
N CYS A 138 -1.97 -9.12 14.93
CA CYS A 138 -2.15 -8.85 16.35
C CYS A 138 -2.22 -7.34 16.61
N ILE A 139 -3.39 -6.85 17.02
CA ILE A 139 -3.63 -5.45 17.41
C ILE A 139 -3.68 -5.28 18.93
N GLN A 140 -3.61 -4.04 19.41
CA GLN A 140 -3.61 -3.71 20.83
C GLN A 140 -4.86 -4.21 21.57
N SER A 141 -6.04 -4.08 20.96
CA SER A 141 -7.31 -4.55 21.55
C SER A 141 -7.50 -6.07 21.50
N ARG A 142 -6.65 -6.79 20.75
CA ARG A 142 -6.68 -8.25 20.59
C ARG A 142 -8.06 -8.81 20.20
N TYR A 143 -8.80 -8.11 19.34
CA TYR A 143 -10.09 -8.60 18.83
C TYR A 143 -9.93 -9.95 18.12
N GLY A 144 -10.82 -10.89 18.43
CA GLY A 144 -10.84 -12.23 17.83
C GLY A 144 -9.54 -13.03 18.02
N PHE A 145 -8.75 -12.69 19.05
CA PHE A 145 -7.53 -13.40 19.42
C PHE A 145 -7.87 -14.78 20.00
N ASN A 146 -7.93 -15.77 19.11
CA ASN A 146 -8.12 -17.17 19.44
C ASN A 146 -7.05 -18.00 18.72
N PRO A 147 -5.81 -18.04 19.23
CA PRO A 147 -4.65 -18.64 18.55
C PRO A 147 -4.86 -20.13 18.20
#